data_AF-A0A3L6JGS8-F1
#
_entry.id   AF-A0A3L6JGS8-F1
#
_cell.length_a   1.000
_cell.length_b   1.000
_cell.length_c   1.000
_cell.angle_alpha   90.00
_cell.angle_beta   90.00
_cell.angle_gamma   90.00
#
_symmetry.space_group_name_H-M   'P 1'
#
loop_
_entity.id
_entity.type
_entity.pdbx_description
1 polymer ?
#
loop_
_entity_poly.entity_id
_entity_poly.type
_entity_poly.pdbx_seq_one_letter_code
_entity_poly.pdbx_strand_id
1 'polypeptide(L)'
;MDSAPVTTRSTGFYQVLLFIVLQISAIMIYDVAQYQMVTLYETPLEWIGWASLFFLILIPATGLISWKLKGRVQLGTIRWEYRTREVGLSEFTQMVKDYNKSYRYMIAALDYRILPLLPVLYFGALFLPFLLMRTSLLVILMTPVIIALLLVMFGSFYAYLVFKLVSNSATHEFPTHKPRVLQSSVKFLSHVPGVYWSGVRVTIGESGGFYTLRDPCSVARIEGIEGAARIECVVDNTGNISSMASLLESEKPDSPLIVGKVDAPLTTMNAAQLIRKTLQVYIESRGGEDILDDVLQEVDAFLEGVTLPEAQGISNDGLISSGDKGPPAEERT
;
A
#
# COMPACT_ATOMS: atom_id res chain seq x y z
N MET A 1 0.87 -1.33 35.29
CA MET A 1 0.49 -2.52 34.49
C MET A 1 -0.33 -1.99 33.34
N ASP A 2 0.35 -1.57 32.28
CA ASP A 2 -0.30 -0.94 31.15
C ASP A 2 -1.01 -2.05 30.36
N SER A 3 -2.34 -1.99 30.37
CA SER A 3 -3.19 -2.89 29.60
C SER A 3 -2.75 -2.87 28.15
N ALA A 4 -2.49 -4.04 27.56
CA ALA A 4 -2.13 -4.16 26.16
C ALA A 4 -3.11 -3.36 25.28
N PRO A 5 -2.64 -2.45 24.41
CA PRO A 5 -3.49 -1.49 23.69
C PRO A 5 -4.42 -2.15 22.68
N VAL A 6 -4.22 -3.44 22.38
CA VAL A 6 -5.07 -4.24 21.51
C VAL A 6 -5.75 -5.32 22.34
N THR A 7 -7.09 -5.32 22.33
CA THR A 7 -7.88 -6.41 22.90
C THR A 7 -8.46 -7.26 21.76
N THR A 8 -7.87 -8.43 21.53
CA THR A 8 -8.41 -9.42 20.60
C THR A 8 -9.37 -10.34 21.36
N ARG A 9 -10.67 -10.18 21.15
CA ARG A 9 -11.64 -11.21 21.57
C ARG A 9 -11.50 -12.42 20.65
N SER A 10 -11.81 -13.62 21.18
CA SER A 10 -11.70 -14.89 20.43
C SER A 10 -12.37 -14.79 19.05
N THR A 11 -11.56 -14.93 18.00
CA THR A 11 -11.99 -14.92 16.59
C THR A 11 -12.41 -16.30 16.10
N GLY A 12 -12.02 -17.36 16.81
CA GLY A 12 -12.23 -18.76 16.40
C GLY A 12 -13.70 -19.13 16.22
N PHE A 13 -14.60 -18.60 17.05
CA PHE A 13 -16.04 -18.88 16.93
C PHE A 13 -16.59 -18.50 15.54
N TYR A 14 -16.22 -17.32 15.02
CA TYR A 14 -16.71 -16.87 13.71
C TYR A 14 -16.05 -17.62 12.55
N GLN A 15 -14.80 -18.06 12.72
CA GLN A 15 -14.12 -18.89 11.72
C GLN A 15 -14.79 -20.26 11.61
N VAL A 16 -15.13 -20.88 12.75
CA VAL A 16 -15.88 -22.14 12.79
C VAL A 16 -17.27 -21.95 12.21
N LEU A 17 -17.97 -20.87 12.58
CA LEU A 17 -19.29 -20.56 12.03
C LEU A 17 -19.25 -20.36 10.50
N LEU A 18 -18.26 -19.62 9.99
CA LEU A 18 -18.05 -19.42 8.55
C LEU A 18 -17.82 -20.76 7.85
N PHE A 19 -16.96 -21.61 8.42
CA PHE A 19 -16.70 -22.95 7.89
C PHE A 19 -17.97 -23.80 7.83
N ILE A 20 -18.74 -23.84 8.92
CA ILE A 20 -20.01 -24.60 8.98
C ILE A 20 -20.99 -24.11 7.90
N VAL A 21 -21.17 -22.80 7.75
CA VAL A 21 -22.07 -22.23 6.73
C VAL A 21 -21.62 -22.63 5.33
N LEU A 22 -20.33 -22.54 5.03
CA LEU A 22 -19.79 -22.96 3.72
C LEU A 22 -20.02 -24.45 3.45
N GLN A 23 -19.79 -25.32 4.44
CA GLN A 23 -20.00 -26.76 4.30
C GLN A 23 -21.48 -27.12 4.11
N ILE A 24 -22.39 -26.51 4.87
CA ILE A 24 -23.83 -26.75 4.71
C ILE A 24 -24.29 -26.31 3.32
N SER A 25 -23.88 -25.12 2.87
CA SER A 25 -24.19 -24.66 1.51
C SER A 25 -23.61 -25.57 0.43
N ALA A 26 -22.40 -26.12 0.63
CA ALA A 26 -21.76 -27.05 -0.29
C ALA A 26 -22.50 -28.39 -0.41
N ILE A 27 -22.97 -28.95 0.71
CA ILE A 27 -23.77 -30.19 0.72
C ILE A 27 -25.12 -29.95 0.04
N MET A 28 -25.79 -28.83 0.35
CA MET A 28 -27.09 -28.52 -0.26
C MET A 28 -27.01 -28.30 -1.78
N ILE A 29 -26.01 -27.54 -2.27
CA ILE A 29 -25.84 -27.35 -3.73
C ILE A 29 -25.43 -28.66 -4.41
N TYR A 30 -24.66 -29.52 -3.73
CA TYR A 30 -24.27 -30.83 -4.23
C TYR A 30 -25.51 -31.70 -4.48
N ASP A 31 -26.39 -31.81 -3.49
CA ASP A 31 -27.64 -32.57 -3.60
C ASP A 31 -28.52 -32.00 -4.72
N VAL A 32 -28.75 -30.68 -4.74
CA VAL A 32 -29.55 -30.03 -5.80
C VAL A 32 -28.93 -30.25 -7.18
N ALA A 33 -27.60 -30.20 -7.31
CA ALA A 33 -26.92 -30.47 -8.56
C ALA A 33 -27.12 -31.92 -9.01
N GLN A 34 -27.05 -32.91 -8.11
CA GLN A 34 -27.32 -34.31 -8.49
C GLN A 34 -28.69 -34.48 -9.15
N TYR A 35 -29.73 -33.84 -8.61
CA TYR A 35 -31.08 -33.90 -9.18
C TYR A 35 -31.19 -33.11 -10.49
N GLN A 36 -30.72 -31.85 -10.49
CA GLN A 36 -30.91 -30.92 -11.60
C GLN A 36 -30.03 -31.22 -12.82
N MET A 37 -28.91 -31.93 -12.65
CA MET A 37 -28.07 -32.33 -13.78
C MET A 37 -28.80 -33.29 -14.73
N VAL A 38 -29.77 -34.07 -14.24
CA VAL A 38 -30.57 -34.99 -15.08
C VAL A 38 -31.47 -34.22 -16.05
N THR A 39 -32.03 -33.08 -15.61
CA THR A 39 -32.97 -32.27 -16.38
C THR A 39 -32.34 -31.00 -16.97
N LEU A 40 -31.01 -30.85 -16.88
CA LEU A 40 -30.30 -29.59 -17.18
C LEU A 40 -30.61 -29.01 -18.56
N TYR A 41 -30.75 -29.86 -19.58
CA TYR A 41 -31.05 -29.42 -20.95
C TYR A 41 -32.54 -29.24 -21.23
N GLU A 42 -33.41 -29.84 -20.41
CA GLU A 42 -34.87 -29.69 -20.53
C GLU A 42 -35.33 -28.40 -19.85
N THR A 43 -34.81 -28.11 -18.66
CA THR A 43 -35.19 -26.95 -17.85
C THR A 43 -33.96 -26.12 -17.39
N PRO A 44 -33.18 -25.54 -18.31
CA PRO A 44 -31.93 -24.83 -17.99
C PRO A 44 -32.12 -23.62 -17.06
N LEU A 45 -33.29 -22.99 -17.09
CA LEU A 45 -33.62 -21.86 -16.23
C LEU A 45 -33.80 -22.27 -14.76
N GLU A 46 -34.27 -23.49 -14.49
CA GLU A 46 -34.43 -23.99 -13.12
C GLU A 46 -33.07 -24.14 -12.44
N TRP A 47 -32.07 -24.69 -13.15
CA TRP A 47 -30.70 -24.76 -12.68
C TRP A 47 -30.14 -23.37 -12.34
N ILE A 48 -30.25 -22.42 -13.27
CA ILE A 48 -29.76 -21.06 -13.06
C ILE A 48 -30.46 -20.42 -11.86
N GLY A 49 -31.77 -20.63 -11.70
CA GLY A 49 -32.55 -20.14 -10.57
C GLY A 49 -32.05 -20.70 -9.23
N TRP A 50 -31.91 -22.02 -9.13
CA TRP A 50 -31.41 -22.68 -7.91
C TRP A 50 -29.99 -22.26 -7.57
N ALA A 51 -29.07 -22.29 -8.54
CA ALA A 51 -27.68 -21.88 -8.31
C ALA A 51 -27.59 -20.41 -7.87
N SER A 52 -28.33 -19.50 -8.52
CA SER A 52 -28.40 -18.08 -8.14
C SER A 52 -28.96 -17.89 -6.72
N LEU A 53 -29.98 -18.67 -6.33
CA LEU A 53 -30.55 -18.63 -4.98
C LEU A 53 -29.51 -19.00 -3.92
N PHE A 54 -28.67 -20.02 -4.17
CA PHE A 54 -27.59 -20.37 -3.24
C PHE A 54 -26.59 -19.23 -3.06
N PHE A 55 -26.17 -18.56 -4.15
CA PHE A 55 -25.33 -17.37 -4.04
C PHE A 55 -26.01 -16.23 -3.29
N LEU A 56 -27.30 -15.98 -3.57
CA LEU A 56 -28.09 -14.94 -2.91
C LEU A 56 -28.20 -15.15 -1.39
N ILE A 57 -28.26 -16.41 -0.93
CA ILE A 57 -28.27 -16.75 0.50
C ILE A 57 -26.86 -16.69 1.09
N LEU A 58 -25.86 -17.18 0.35
CA LEU A 58 -24.49 -17.29 0.82
C LEU A 58 -23.82 -15.92 1.02
N ILE A 59 -24.05 -14.97 0.11
CA ILE A 59 -23.50 -13.61 0.15
C ILE A 59 -23.81 -12.90 1.47
N PRO A 60 -25.07 -12.69 1.89
CA PRO A 60 -25.38 -12.00 3.14
C PRO A 60 -24.91 -12.80 4.37
N ALA A 61 -24.99 -14.13 4.35
CA ALA A 61 -24.56 -14.96 5.47
C ALA A 61 -23.04 -14.83 5.72
N THR A 62 -22.23 -15.09 4.69
CA THR A 62 -20.76 -14.98 4.77
C THR A 62 -20.30 -13.54 4.97
N GLY A 63 -20.99 -12.57 4.37
CA GLY A 63 -20.72 -11.14 4.55
C GLY A 63 -20.94 -10.68 5.98
N LEU A 64 -22.07 -11.05 6.60
CA LEU A 64 -22.38 -10.68 7.99
C LEU A 64 -21.43 -11.33 8.98
N ILE A 65 -21.10 -12.62 8.80
CA ILE A 65 -20.14 -13.32 9.65
C ILE A 65 -18.76 -12.66 9.55
N SER A 66 -18.30 -12.36 8.34
CA SER A 66 -16.99 -11.74 8.09
C SER A 66 -16.91 -10.32 8.63
N TRP A 67 -17.99 -9.55 8.51
CA TRP A 67 -18.11 -8.23 9.13
C TRP A 67 -18.02 -8.32 10.66
N LYS A 68 -18.81 -9.20 11.29
CA LYS A 68 -18.77 -9.38 12.75
C LYS A 68 -17.41 -9.85 13.24
N LEU A 69 -16.75 -10.74 12.48
CA LEU A 69 -15.38 -11.18 12.75
C LEU A 69 -14.39 -10.00 12.74
N LYS A 70 -14.43 -9.14 11.71
CA LYS A 70 -13.58 -7.95 11.60
C LYS A 70 -13.82 -6.95 12.74
N GLY A 71 -15.08 -6.77 13.15
CA GLY A 71 -15.48 -5.87 14.24
C GLY A 71 -15.04 -6.30 15.65
N ARG A 72 -14.52 -7.53 15.82
CA ARG A 72 -13.95 -7.98 17.11
C ARG A 72 -12.54 -7.45 17.38
N VAL A 73 -11.86 -6.94 16.35
CA VAL A 73 -10.56 -6.28 16.51
C VAL A 73 -10.83 -4.87 17.01
N GLN A 74 -10.63 -4.65 18.31
CA GLN A 74 -10.79 -3.36 18.96
C GLN A 74 -9.43 -2.82 19.40
N LEU A 75 -9.20 -1.55 19.10
CA LEU A 75 -8.04 -0.79 19.52
C LEU A 75 -8.48 0.08 20.69
N GLY A 76 -7.74 0.03 21.79
CA GLY A 76 -7.90 1.00 22.86
C GLY A 76 -7.44 2.39 22.40
N THR A 77 -7.59 3.40 23.26
CA THR A 77 -7.02 4.72 23.00
C THR A 77 -5.49 4.64 23.01
N ILE A 78 -4.88 4.82 21.84
CA ILE A 78 -3.43 4.82 21.68
C ILE A 78 -2.92 6.27 21.70
N ARG A 79 -1.86 6.52 22.48
CA ARG A 79 -1.12 7.78 22.43
C ARG A 79 0.13 7.56 21.58
N TRP A 80 0.12 8.09 20.37
CA TRP A 80 1.22 7.95 19.43
C TRP A 80 2.36 8.90 19.78
N GLU A 81 3.57 8.37 19.87
CA GLU A 81 4.79 9.17 19.84
C GLU A 81 5.22 9.32 18.39
N TYR A 82 4.98 10.51 17.81
CA TYR A 82 5.29 10.78 16.42
C TYR A 82 6.75 11.22 16.24
N ARG A 83 7.42 10.63 15.26
CA ARG A 83 8.76 11.00 14.82
C ARG A 83 8.78 11.08 13.30
N THR A 84 9.30 12.17 12.78
CA THR A 84 9.47 12.35 11.34
C THR A 84 10.78 11.69 10.92
N ARG A 85 10.74 10.87 9.86
CA ARG A 85 11.94 10.22 9.31
C ARG A 85 11.97 10.36 7.81
N GLU A 86 13.14 10.61 7.28
CA GLU A 86 13.41 10.58 5.84
C GLU A 86 14.05 9.24 5.48
N VAL A 87 13.49 8.60 4.46
CA VAL A 87 13.89 7.26 4.02
C VAL A 87 13.95 7.20 2.50
N GLY A 88 14.81 6.33 1.97
CA GLY A 88 14.85 6.08 0.54
C GLY A 88 13.55 5.46 0.02
N LEU A 89 13.26 5.58 -1.27
CA LEU A 89 12.05 5.02 -1.87
C LEU A 89 11.97 3.48 -1.71
N SER A 90 13.11 2.80 -1.82
CA SER A 90 13.22 1.34 -1.64
C SER A 90 12.93 0.93 -0.19
N GLU A 91 13.52 1.62 0.77
CA GLU A 91 13.27 1.43 2.21
C GLU A 91 11.80 1.69 2.54
N PHE A 92 11.22 2.80 2.07
CA PHE A 92 9.80 3.11 2.26
C PHE A 92 8.90 2.01 1.70
N THR A 93 9.21 1.50 0.51
CA THR A 93 8.44 0.39 -0.11
C THR A 93 8.48 -0.87 0.75
N GLN A 94 9.63 -1.19 1.32
CA GLN A 94 9.79 -2.33 2.21
C GLN A 94 9.06 -2.10 3.55
N MET A 95 9.17 -0.90 4.14
CA MET A 95 8.43 -0.52 5.35
C MET A 95 6.91 -0.65 5.17
N VAL A 96 6.37 -0.17 4.04
CA VAL A 96 4.92 -0.28 3.73
C VAL A 96 4.51 -1.75 3.53
N LYS A 97 5.37 -2.58 2.94
CA LYS A 97 5.11 -4.03 2.79
C LYS A 97 5.04 -4.73 4.15
N ASP A 98 6.00 -4.45 5.02
CA ASP A 98 6.06 -5.04 6.37
C ASP A 98 4.93 -4.53 7.26
N TYR A 99 4.58 -3.25 7.13
CA TYR A 99 3.42 -2.63 7.76
C TYR A 99 2.11 -3.32 7.35
N ASN A 100 1.86 -3.47 6.05
CA ASN A 100 0.66 -4.14 5.54
C ASN A 100 0.58 -5.63 5.94
N LYS A 101 1.73 -6.30 6.06
CA LYS A 101 1.81 -7.69 6.52
C LYS A 101 1.47 -7.81 8.00
N SER A 102 2.07 -6.96 8.83
CA SER A 102 1.91 -6.98 10.29
C SER A 102 0.49 -6.58 10.72
N TYR A 103 -0.10 -5.60 10.04
CA TYR A 103 -1.41 -5.04 10.38
C TYR A 103 -2.54 -5.50 9.44
N ARG A 104 -2.39 -6.67 8.81
CA ARG A 104 -3.33 -7.23 7.82
C ARG A 104 -4.79 -7.24 8.32
N TYR A 105 -4.99 -7.43 9.62
CA TYR A 105 -6.29 -7.52 10.28
C TYR A 105 -6.85 -6.17 10.75
N MET A 106 -6.03 -5.12 10.87
CA MET A 106 -6.46 -3.78 11.31
C MET A 106 -6.75 -2.86 10.12
N ILE A 107 -5.98 -3.03 9.06
CA ILE A 107 -6.09 -2.27 7.82
C ILE A 107 -7.32 -2.71 7.02
N ALA A 108 -8.04 -1.74 6.45
CA ALA A 108 -9.00 -1.96 5.38
C ALA A 108 -8.31 -1.66 4.04
N ALA A 109 -8.22 -2.67 3.17
CA ALA A 109 -7.57 -2.53 1.88
C ALA A 109 -8.26 -3.45 0.88
N LEU A 110 -8.70 -2.89 -0.24
CA LEU A 110 -9.32 -3.66 -1.31
C LEU A 110 -8.26 -4.48 -2.05
N ASP A 111 -8.44 -5.80 -2.10
CA ASP A 111 -7.59 -6.69 -2.88
C ASP A 111 -8.13 -6.81 -4.31
N TYR A 112 -7.64 -5.95 -5.19
CA TYR A 112 -8.05 -5.90 -6.59
C TYR A 112 -7.80 -7.20 -7.35
N ARG A 113 -6.95 -8.11 -6.86
CA ARG A 113 -6.69 -9.40 -7.52
C ARG A 113 -7.84 -10.39 -7.34
N ILE A 114 -8.57 -10.30 -6.23
CA ILE A 114 -9.67 -11.22 -5.90
C ILE A 114 -10.99 -10.74 -6.50
N LEU A 115 -11.13 -9.43 -6.69
CA LEU A 115 -12.34 -8.83 -7.27
C LEU A 115 -12.77 -9.49 -8.60
N PRO A 116 -11.89 -9.71 -9.61
CA PRO A 116 -12.29 -10.39 -10.85
C PRO A 116 -12.48 -11.91 -10.68
N LEU A 117 -11.96 -12.52 -9.63
CA LEU A 117 -12.12 -13.96 -9.40
C LEU A 117 -13.55 -14.31 -8.98
N LEU A 118 -14.23 -13.43 -8.24
CA LEU A 118 -15.61 -13.63 -7.80
C LEU A 118 -16.62 -13.81 -8.96
N PRO A 119 -16.69 -12.92 -9.98
CA PRO A 119 -17.58 -13.14 -11.11
C PRO A 119 -17.19 -14.38 -11.91
N VAL A 120 -15.89 -14.71 -12.04
CA VAL A 120 -15.45 -15.95 -12.70
C VAL A 120 -15.96 -17.19 -11.97
N LEU A 121 -15.90 -17.22 -10.64
CA LEU A 121 -16.44 -18.32 -9.84
C LEU A 121 -17.98 -18.39 -9.89
N TYR A 122 -18.65 -17.24 -9.85
CA TYR A 122 -20.10 -17.15 -9.96
C TYR A 122 -20.61 -17.65 -11.31
N PHE A 123 -20.11 -17.07 -12.42
CA PHE A 123 -20.49 -17.49 -13.77
C PHE A 123 -19.98 -18.90 -14.10
N GLY A 124 -18.83 -19.29 -13.54
CA GLY A 124 -18.35 -20.66 -13.60
C GLY A 124 -19.37 -21.63 -12.99
N ALA A 125 -19.82 -21.41 -11.77
CA ALA A 125 -20.82 -22.28 -11.14
C ALA A 125 -22.14 -22.32 -11.91
N LEU A 126 -22.57 -21.21 -12.52
CA LEU A 126 -23.79 -21.16 -13.34
C LEU A 126 -23.66 -21.92 -14.66
N PHE A 127 -22.60 -21.68 -15.42
CA PHE A 127 -22.51 -22.08 -16.82
C PHE A 127 -21.61 -23.30 -17.07
N LEU A 128 -20.64 -23.57 -16.19
CA LEU A 128 -19.75 -24.72 -16.34
C LEU A 128 -20.48 -26.07 -16.44
N PRO A 129 -21.58 -26.33 -15.70
CA PRO A 129 -22.27 -27.61 -15.81
C PRO A 129 -22.76 -27.92 -17.22
N PHE A 130 -23.23 -26.92 -17.97
CA PHE A 130 -23.66 -27.10 -19.37
C PHE A 130 -22.53 -27.57 -20.28
N LEU A 131 -21.29 -27.18 -19.97
CA LEU A 131 -20.09 -27.59 -20.70
C LEU A 131 -19.63 -28.98 -20.25
N LEU A 132 -19.61 -29.24 -18.94
CA LEU A 132 -19.19 -30.53 -18.38
C LEU A 132 -20.12 -31.67 -18.81
N MET A 133 -21.43 -31.41 -18.95
CA MET A 133 -22.42 -32.39 -19.40
C MET A 133 -22.21 -32.88 -20.84
N ARG A 134 -21.35 -32.23 -21.63
CA ARG A 134 -21.01 -32.66 -23.01
C ARG A 134 -19.74 -33.51 -23.09
N THR A 135 -19.18 -33.90 -21.96
CA THR A 135 -17.87 -34.56 -21.90
C THR A 135 -18.00 -36.06 -21.58
N SER A 136 -17.11 -36.61 -20.75
CA SER A 136 -17.12 -38.03 -20.38
C SER A 136 -18.07 -38.31 -19.21
N LEU A 137 -18.54 -39.56 -19.12
CA LEU A 137 -19.42 -40.00 -18.03
C LEU A 137 -18.81 -39.76 -16.63
N LEU A 138 -17.48 -39.89 -16.50
CA LEU A 138 -16.80 -39.61 -15.24
C LEU A 138 -16.87 -38.13 -14.85
N VAL A 139 -16.72 -37.22 -15.81
CA VAL A 139 -16.82 -35.77 -15.55
C VAL A 139 -18.26 -35.37 -15.21
N ILE A 140 -19.24 -35.98 -15.89
CA ILE A 140 -20.67 -35.81 -15.57
C ILE A 140 -20.93 -36.21 -14.11
N LEU A 141 -20.47 -37.40 -13.70
CA LEU A 141 -20.63 -37.89 -12.33
C LEU A 141 -19.97 -36.97 -11.28
N MET A 142 -18.83 -36.36 -11.64
CA MET A 142 -18.10 -35.45 -10.77
C MET A 142 -18.62 -34.00 -10.79
N THR A 143 -19.53 -33.66 -11.70
CA THR A 143 -20.02 -32.28 -11.88
C THR A 143 -20.64 -31.69 -10.60
N PRO A 144 -21.49 -32.41 -9.83
CA PRO A 144 -21.99 -31.90 -8.54
C PRO A 144 -20.87 -31.54 -7.55
N VAL A 145 -19.80 -32.35 -7.48
CA VAL A 145 -18.63 -32.09 -6.62
C VAL A 145 -17.90 -30.81 -7.05
N ILE A 146 -17.70 -30.65 -8.37
CA ILE A 146 -17.04 -29.46 -8.93
C ILE A 146 -17.84 -28.20 -8.60
N ILE A 147 -19.16 -28.23 -8.70
CA ILE A 147 -20.02 -27.10 -8.37
C ILE A 147 -19.96 -26.77 -6.88
N ALA A 148 -20.05 -27.78 -6.01
CA ALA A 148 -19.92 -27.56 -4.57
C ALA A 148 -18.58 -26.92 -4.19
N LEU A 149 -17.49 -27.37 -4.83
CA LEU A 149 -16.17 -26.77 -4.66
C LEU A 149 -16.11 -25.32 -5.15
N LEU A 150 -16.70 -25.00 -6.31
CA LEU A 150 -16.79 -23.63 -6.82
C LEU A 150 -17.55 -22.72 -5.84
N LEU A 151 -18.64 -23.21 -5.24
CA LEU A 151 -19.41 -22.47 -4.25
C LEU A 151 -18.59 -22.20 -2.97
N VAL A 152 -17.86 -23.21 -2.46
CA VAL A 152 -16.97 -23.05 -1.30
C VAL A 152 -15.87 -22.05 -1.58
N MET A 153 -15.24 -22.13 -2.76
CA MET A 153 -14.21 -21.17 -3.18
C MET A 153 -14.79 -19.77 -3.25
N PHE A 154 -15.95 -19.59 -3.90
CA PHE A 154 -16.63 -18.30 -3.99
C PHE A 154 -16.91 -17.72 -2.60
N GLY A 155 -17.56 -18.49 -1.72
CA GLY A 155 -17.89 -18.03 -0.38
C GLY A 155 -16.65 -17.68 0.46
N SER A 156 -15.56 -18.43 0.30
CA SER A 156 -14.29 -18.15 0.97
C SER A 156 -13.63 -16.86 0.47
N PHE A 157 -13.55 -16.67 -0.85
CA PHE A 157 -13.00 -15.44 -1.45
C PHE A 157 -13.88 -14.22 -1.16
N TYR A 158 -15.20 -14.39 -1.16
CA TYR A 158 -16.14 -13.33 -0.83
C TYR A 158 -16.03 -12.94 0.66
N ALA A 159 -16.00 -13.91 1.56
CA ALA A 159 -15.76 -13.68 2.99
C ALA A 159 -14.43 -12.94 3.23
N TYR A 160 -13.37 -13.37 2.55
CA TYR A 160 -12.07 -12.70 2.60
C TYR A 160 -12.14 -11.25 2.07
N LEU A 161 -12.82 -11.02 0.95
CA LEU A 161 -13.01 -9.69 0.38
C LEU A 161 -13.75 -8.77 1.35
N VAL A 162 -14.88 -9.24 1.92
CA VAL A 162 -15.66 -8.48 2.91
C VAL A 162 -14.81 -8.19 4.15
N PHE A 163 -14.08 -9.17 4.67
CA PHE A 163 -13.17 -9.01 5.80
C PHE A 163 -12.11 -7.92 5.55
N LYS A 164 -11.64 -7.80 4.30
CA LYS A 164 -10.66 -6.82 3.87
C LYS A 164 -11.24 -5.44 3.58
N LEU A 165 -12.48 -5.38 3.10
CA LEU A 165 -13.16 -4.15 2.71
C LEU A 165 -13.73 -3.40 3.92
N VAL A 166 -14.24 -4.12 4.91
CA VAL A 166 -14.91 -3.52 6.07
C VAL A 166 -13.91 -2.84 7.00
N SER A 167 -14.19 -1.58 7.34
CA SER A 167 -13.44 -0.83 8.35
C SER A 167 -13.81 -1.31 9.77
N ASN A 168 -12.85 -1.22 10.67
CA ASN A 168 -13.06 -1.42 12.11
C ASN A 168 -12.62 -0.17 12.88
N SER A 169 -12.75 -0.20 14.21
CA SER A 169 -12.35 0.90 15.08
C SER A 169 -10.86 1.26 14.99
N ALA A 170 -10.01 0.31 14.56
CA ALA A 170 -8.57 0.53 14.40
C ALA A 170 -8.23 1.12 13.02
N THR A 171 -9.07 0.94 12.00
CA THR A 171 -8.73 1.28 10.60
C THR A 171 -8.32 2.74 10.42
N HIS A 172 -8.93 3.67 11.17
CA HIS A 172 -8.56 5.09 11.13
C HIS A 172 -7.12 5.34 11.59
N GLU A 173 -6.64 4.57 12.58
CA GLU A 173 -5.30 4.73 13.13
C GLU A 173 -4.21 4.12 12.23
N PHE A 174 -4.60 3.24 11.30
CA PHE A 174 -3.72 2.50 10.41
C PHE A 174 -4.03 2.80 8.93
N PRO A 175 -3.64 3.99 8.41
CA PRO A 175 -3.87 4.35 7.02
C PRO A 175 -3.06 3.46 6.06
N THR A 176 -3.56 3.29 4.85
CA THR A 176 -2.87 2.56 3.77
C THR A 176 -2.13 3.50 2.85
N HIS A 177 -0.90 3.14 2.49
CA HIS A 177 -0.07 3.91 1.56
C HIS A 177 0.20 3.14 0.29
N LYS A 178 0.30 3.87 -0.84
CA LYS A 178 0.62 3.32 -2.16
C LYS A 178 1.98 3.85 -2.61
N PRO A 179 3.09 3.11 -2.42
CA PRO A 179 4.43 3.57 -2.79
C PRO A 179 4.57 3.99 -4.26
N ARG A 180 3.81 3.35 -5.16
CA ARG A 180 3.78 3.68 -6.59
C ARG A 180 3.36 5.12 -6.89
N VAL A 181 2.52 5.73 -6.03
CA VAL A 181 2.07 7.12 -6.20
C VAL A 181 3.22 8.10 -5.97
N LEU A 182 4.13 7.79 -5.05
CA LEU A 182 5.29 8.63 -4.73
C LEU A 182 6.50 8.35 -5.64
N GLN A 183 6.55 7.19 -6.28
CA GLN A 183 7.68 6.79 -7.13
C GLN A 183 7.97 7.76 -8.26
N SER A 184 6.94 8.25 -8.96
CA SER A 184 7.06 9.24 -10.05
C SER A 184 7.65 10.56 -9.56
N SER A 185 7.19 11.04 -8.41
CA SER A 185 7.62 12.33 -7.85
C SER A 185 9.03 12.27 -7.26
N VAL A 186 9.40 11.19 -6.57
CA VAL A 186 10.77 10.98 -6.10
C VAL A 186 11.73 10.86 -7.29
N LYS A 187 11.34 10.10 -8.33
CA LYS A 187 12.14 10.00 -9.55
C LYS A 187 12.26 11.36 -10.25
N PHE A 188 11.19 12.17 -10.31
CA PHE A 188 11.27 13.51 -10.87
C PHE A 188 12.28 14.37 -10.11
N LEU A 189 12.21 14.39 -8.77
CA LEU A 189 13.12 15.15 -7.93
C LEU A 189 14.58 14.73 -8.07
N SER A 190 14.86 13.43 -8.28
CA SER A 190 16.22 12.92 -8.46
C SER A 190 16.90 13.38 -9.75
N HIS A 191 16.16 13.99 -10.69
CA HIS A 191 16.71 14.50 -11.96
C HIS A 191 16.76 16.03 -11.99
N VAL A 192 16.43 16.71 -10.89
CA VAL A 192 16.52 18.17 -10.80
C VAL A 192 17.96 18.54 -10.40
N PRO A 193 18.61 19.48 -11.11
CA PRO A 193 19.97 19.91 -10.77
C PRO A 193 20.03 20.55 -9.37
N GLY A 194 21.14 20.38 -8.67
CA GLY A 194 21.34 20.84 -7.29
C GLY A 194 20.59 20.02 -6.22
N VAL A 195 20.00 18.87 -6.58
CA VAL A 195 19.45 17.90 -5.62
C VAL A 195 20.50 16.86 -5.27
N TYR A 196 20.93 16.85 -4.00
CA TYR A 196 21.86 15.85 -3.47
C TYR A 196 21.19 14.48 -3.27
N TRP A 197 19.98 14.48 -2.71
CA TRP A 197 19.25 13.26 -2.38
C TRP A 197 17.75 13.46 -2.52
N SER A 198 17.05 12.39 -2.91
CA SER A 198 15.59 12.36 -2.98
C SER A 198 15.03 11.09 -2.35
N GLY A 199 13.89 11.21 -1.69
CA GLY A 199 13.24 10.10 -1.03
C GLY A 199 11.87 10.46 -0.50
N VAL A 200 11.45 9.77 0.55
CA VAL A 200 10.14 9.94 1.17
C VAL A 200 10.33 10.33 2.62
N ARG A 201 9.72 11.44 3.00
CA ARG A 201 9.51 11.79 4.39
C ARG A 201 8.23 11.11 4.87
N VAL A 202 8.30 10.44 6.00
CA VAL A 202 7.15 9.79 6.63
C VAL A 202 7.12 10.11 8.12
N THR A 203 5.93 10.34 8.65
CA THR A 203 5.72 10.47 10.09
C THR A 203 5.42 9.09 10.66
N ILE A 204 6.31 8.58 11.50
CA ILE A 204 6.18 7.28 12.16
C ILE A 204 5.65 7.53 13.56
N GLY A 205 4.45 7.02 13.86
CA GLY A 205 3.90 7.02 15.22
C GLY A 205 4.17 5.68 15.87
N GLU A 206 4.76 5.66 17.05
CA GLU A 206 5.01 4.43 17.80
C GLU A 206 4.24 4.43 19.13
N SER A 207 3.72 3.27 19.54
CA SER A 207 3.12 3.07 20.85
C SER A 207 2.94 1.59 21.17
N GLY A 208 3.47 1.15 22.32
CA GLY A 208 3.20 -0.20 22.87
C GLY A 208 3.56 -1.34 21.91
N GLY A 209 4.63 -1.18 21.12
CA GLY A 209 5.07 -2.14 20.11
C GLY A 209 4.34 -2.07 18.76
N PHE A 210 3.34 -1.20 18.63
CA PHE A 210 2.68 -0.89 17.37
C PHE A 210 3.32 0.34 16.75
N TYR A 211 3.30 0.41 15.41
CA TYR A 211 3.70 1.59 14.66
C TYR A 211 2.69 1.91 13.55
N THR A 212 2.48 3.20 13.30
CA THR A 212 1.66 3.74 12.22
C THR A 212 2.52 4.61 11.32
N LEU A 213 2.27 4.55 10.01
CA LEU A 213 2.92 5.42 9.03
C LEU A 213 1.91 6.48 8.63
N ARG A 214 2.27 7.77 8.70
CA ARG A 214 1.38 8.88 8.36
C ARG A 214 2.08 9.87 7.43
N ASP A 215 1.24 10.54 6.65
CA ASP A 215 1.59 11.70 5.82
C ASP A 215 2.87 11.51 5.01
N PRO A 216 3.01 10.42 4.22
CA PRO A 216 4.19 10.25 3.41
C PRO A 216 4.23 11.31 2.31
N CYS A 217 5.32 12.06 2.24
CA CYS A 217 5.55 13.15 1.31
C CYS A 217 6.88 12.92 0.57
N SER A 218 6.92 13.21 -0.72
CA SER A 218 8.16 13.14 -1.49
C SER A 218 9.03 14.34 -1.14
N VAL A 219 10.28 14.08 -0.79
CA VAL A 219 11.22 15.11 -0.33
C VAL A 219 12.53 15.02 -1.11
N ALA A 220 13.17 16.16 -1.32
CA ALA A 220 14.53 16.24 -1.81
C ALA A 220 15.37 17.19 -0.95
N ARG A 221 16.64 16.84 -0.74
CA ARG A 221 17.64 17.69 -0.08
C ARG A 221 18.47 18.39 -1.14
N ILE A 222 18.72 19.67 -0.92
CA ILE A 222 19.52 20.52 -1.80
C ILE A 222 20.99 20.32 -1.45
N GLU A 223 21.82 20.16 -2.47
CA GLU A 223 23.27 19.98 -2.32
C GLU A 223 23.94 21.19 -1.67
N GLY A 224 24.87 20.93 -0.75
CA GLY A 224 25.58 21.93 0.05
C GLY A 224 24.80 22.47 1.25
N ILE A 225 23.47 22.26 1.31
CA ILE A 225 22.60 22.66 2.43
C ILE A 225 21.61 21.58 2.84
N GLU A 226 22.05 20.32 2.86
CA GLU A 226 21.19 19.15 3.07
C GLU A 226 20.47 19.21 4.43
N GLY A 227 21.15 19.73 5.45
CA GLY A 227 20.58 19.91 6.79
C GLY A 227 19.71 21.16 6.97
N ALA A 228 19.79 22.13 6.04
CA ALA A 228 19.14 23.43 6.21
C ALA A 228 17.99 23.67 5.23
N ALA A 229 17.97 23.00 4.08
CA ALA A 229 16.92 23.17 3.08
C ALA A 229 16.39 21.84 2.56
N ARG A 230 15.14 21.87 2.15
CA ARG A 230 14.47 20.75 1.50
C ARG A 230 13.35 21.21 0.60
N ILE A 231 13.06 20.38 -0.39
CA ILE A 231 11.93 20.53 -1.28
C ILE A 231 10.91 19.47 -0.92
N GLU A 232 9.67 19.88 -0.68
CA GLU A 232 8.55 18.98 -0.42
C GLU A 232 7.56 19.03 -1.58
N CYS A 233 7.12 17.86 -2.01
CA CYS A 233 6.18 17.68 -3.12
C CYS A 233 4.86 17.11 -2.61
N VAL A 234 3.78 17.85 -2.83
CA VAL A 234 2.43 17.34 -2.66
C VAL A 234 2.05 16.58 -3.91
N VAL A 235 1.65 15.33 -3.74
CA VAL A 235 1.31 14.42 -4.83
C VAL A 235 -0.17 14.10 -4.75
N ASP A 236 -0.85 14.15 -5.89
CA ASP A 236 -2.26 13.77 -5.98
C ASP A 236 -2.46 12.25 -5.94
N ASN A 237 -3.71 11.80 -5.92
CA ASN A 237 -4.04 10.37 -5.90
C ASN A 237 -3.62 9.61 -7.18
N THR A 238 -3.28 10.33 -8.25
CA THR A 238 -2.84 9.76 -9.53
C THR A 238 -1.33 9.59 -9.63
N GLY A 239 -0.57 10.19 -8.69
CA GLY A 239 0.89 10.18 -8.69
C GLY A 239 1.50 11.39 -9.40
N ASN A 240 0.70 12.38 -9.79
CA ASN A 240 1.20 13.63 -10.35
C ASN A 240 1.50 14.63 -9.22
N ILE A 241 2.55 15.40 -9.39
CA ILE A 241 2.92 16.43 -8.42
C ILE A 241 1.98 17.61 -8.59
N SER A 242 1.17 17.91 -7.57
CA SER A 242 0.22 19.02 -7.59
C SER A 242 0.89 20.34 -7.23
N SER A 243 1.84 20.31 -6.29
CA SER A 243 2.59 21.48 -5.88
C SER A 243 3.93 21.09 -5.27
N MET A 244 4.92 21.96 -5.44
CA MET A 244 6.25 21.83 -4.87
C MET A 244 6.52 23.07 -4.00
N ALA A 245 7.02 22.87 -2.78
CA ALA A 245 7.41 23.95 -1.89
C ALA A 245 8.85 23.76 -1.42
N SER A 246 9.62 24.84 -1.40
CA SER A 246 10.94 24.85 -0.79
C SER A 246 10.85 25.41 0.62
N LEU A 247 11.45 24.68 1.55
CA LEU A 247 11.42 24.92 2.98
C LEU A 247 12.84 25.07 3.48
N LEU A 248 13.10 26.18 4.17
CA LEU A 248 14.34 26.42 4.89
C LEU A 248 14.11 26.20 6.39
N GLU A 249 14.93 25.35 7.00
CA GLU A 249 14.86 25.06 8.43
C GLU A 249 15.29 26.30 9.22
N SER A 250 14.37 26.80 10.05
CA SER A 250 14.62 27.89 10.99
C SER A 250 15.16 27.33 12.31
N GLU A 251 15.76 28.17 13.15
CA GLU A 251 16.17 27.80 14.51
C GLU A 251 15.00 27.29 15.37
N LYS A 252 13.77 27.67 15.00
CA LYS A 252 12.54 27.09 15.57
C LYS A 252 12.08 25.90 14.72
N PRO A 253 12.13 24.66 15.25
CA PRO A 253 11.84 23.45 14.48
C PRO A 253 10.39 23.39 13.95
N ASP A 254 9.45 24.10 14.57
CA ASP A 254 8.03 24.04 14.23
C ASP A 254 7.57 25.03 13.15
N SER A 255 8.47 25.89 12.64
CA SER A 255 8.11 26.92 11.66
C SER A 255 9.17 27.06 10.57
N PRO A 256 9.26 26.12 9.62
CA PRO A 256 10.15 26.27 8.47
C PRO A 256 9.74 27.49 7.64
N LEU A 257 10.72 28.23 7.14
CA LEU A 257 10.51 29.36 6.25
C LEU A 257 10.17 28.82 4.85
N ILE A 258 8.99 29.15 4.34
CA ILE A 258 8.60 28.82 2.97
C ILE A 258 9.24 29.85 2.02
N VAL A 259 10.27 29.43 1.29
CA VAL A 259 11.01 30.31 0.37
C VAL A 259 10.23 30.54 -0.94
N GLY A 260 9.52 29.51 -1.37
CA GLY A 260 8.70 29.56 -2.58
C GLY A 260 7.81 28.34 -2.71
N LYS A 261 6.75 28.50 -3.49
CA LYS A 261 5.82 27.44 -3.87
C LYS A 261 5.54 27.54 -5.36
N VAL A 262 5.55 26.41 -6.05
CA VAL A 262 5.20 26.27 -7.46
C VAL A 262 4.07 25.25 -7.56
N ASP A 263 2.99 25.63 -8.23
CA ASP A 263 1.86 24.74 -8.50
C ASP A 263 1.98 24.12 -9.90
N ALA A 264 1.25 23.03 -10.15
CA ALA A 264 1.27 22.31 -11.43
C ALA A 264 0.86 23.18 -12.64
N PRO A 265 1.40 22.93 -13.85
CA PRO A 265 2.31 21.85 -14.22
C PRO A 265 3.76 22.10 -13.79
N LEU A 266 4.38 21.09 -13.18
CA LEU A 266 5.76 21.15 -12.71
C LEU A 266 6.71 20.66 -13.79
N THR A 267 7.66 21.52 -14.15
CA THR A 267 8.78 21.21 -15.04
C THR A 267 10.07 21.17 -14.23
N THR A 268 11.09 20.47 -14.73
CA THR A 268 12.44 20.48 -14.13
C THR A 268 13.01 21.90 -14.06
N MET A 269 12.70 22.74 -15.05
CA MET A 269 13.04 24.16 -15.07
C MET A 269 12.46 24.93 -13.87
N ASN A 270 11.17 24.76 -13.58
CA ASN A 270 10.54 25.44 -12.44
C ASN A 270 11.11 24.94 -11.09
N ALA A 271 11.44 23.64 -11.01
CA ALA A 271 12.07 23.07 -9.82
C ALA A 271 13.49 23.61 -9.62
N ALA A 272 14.29 23.71 -10.69
CA ALA A 272 15.63 24.29 -10.67
C ALA A 272 15.59 25.79 -10.28
N GLN A 273 14.63 26.56 -10.80
CA GLN A 273 14.42 27.96 -10.38
C GLN A 273 14.09 28.08 -8.89
N LEU A 274 13.29 27.15 -8.36
CA LEU A 274 12.96 27.11 -6.94
C LEU A 274 14.19 26.78 -6.09
N ILE A 275 15.06 25.86 -6.53
CA ILE A 275 16.33 25.55 -5.88
C ILE A 275 17.25 26.76 -5.88
N ARG A 276 17.46 27.38 -7.03
CA ARG A 276 18.26 28.61 -7.18
C ARG A 276 17.81 29.70 -6.20
N LYS A 277 16.50 29.96 -6.16
CA LYS A 277 15.93 30.94 -5.23
C LYS A 277 16.19 30.57 -3.77
N THR A 278 16.16 29.27 -3.45
CA THR A 278 16.43 28.77 -2.09
C THR A 278 17.89 28.95 -1.70
N LEU A 279 18.82 28.65 -2.61
CA LEU A 279 20.25 28.87 -2.41
C LEU A 279 20.54 30.37 -2.17
N GLN A 280 19.98 31.25 -2.98
CA GLN A 280 20.14 32.70 -2.83
C GLN A 280 19.64 33.20 -1.46
N VAL A 281 18.44 32.79 -1.06
CA VAL A 281 17.89 33.17 0.26
C VAL A 281 18.72 32.59 1.41
N TYR A 282 19.28 31.40 1.25
CA TYR A 282 20.18 30.83 2.24
C TYR A 282 21.49 31.63 2.36
N ILE A 283 22.12 31.96 1.24
CA ILE A 283 23.33 32.77 1.17
C ILE A 283 23.11 34.14 1.84
N GLU A 284 22.02 34.82 1.49
CA GLU A 284 21.65 36.13 2.06
C GLU A 284 21.43 36.07 3.58
N SER A 285 20.92 34.94 4.10
CA SER A 285 20.53 34.83 5.50
C SER A 285 21.62 34.30 6.44
N ARG A 286 22.50 33.40 5.97
CA ARG A 286 23.52 32.75 6.81
C ARG A 286 24.96 33.05 6.41
N GLY A 287 25.19 33.57 5.21
CA GLY A 287 26.53 33.63 4.61
C GLY A 287 27.06 32.25 4.22
N GLY A 288 27.85 32.17 3.15
CA GLY A 288 28.41 30.90 2.66
C GLY A 288 28.48 30.77 1.14
N GLU A 289 28.74 31.86 0.43
CA GLU A 289 28.90 31.88 -1.04
C GLU A 289 29.93 30.85 -1.50
N ASP A 290 31.11 30.82 -0.87
CA ASP A 290 32.23 29.94 -1.27
C ASP A 290 31.89 28.43 -1.32
N ILE A 291 30.93 27.96 -0.53
CA ILE A 291 30.55 26.53 -0.49
C ILE A 291 29.47 26.21 -1.53
N LEU A 292 28.66 27.21 -1.91
CA LEU A 292 27.47 27.03 -2.75
C LEU A 292 27.68 27.50 -4.18
N ASP A 293 28.78 28.18 -4.48
CA ASP A 293 29.09 28.67 -5.83
C ASP A 293 29.07 27.56 -6.89
N ASP A 294 29.65 26.39 -6.60
CA ASP A 294 29.68 25.26 -7.53
C ASP A 294 28.25 24.76 -7.86
N VAL A 295 27.42 24.59 -6.83
CA VAL A 295 26.02 24.13 -6.97
C VAL A 295 25.18 25.18 -7.68
N LEU A 296 25.38 26.46 -7.34
CA LEU A 296 24.66 27.58 -7.95
C LEU A 296 25.04 27.71 -9.44
N GLN A 297 26.32 27.53 -9.78
CA GLN A 297 26.80 27.54 -11.16
C GLN A 297 26.22 26.37 -11.97
N GLU A 298 26.13 25.16 -11.40
CA GLU A 298 25.49 24.02 -12.05
C GLU A 298 24.01 24.30 -12.37
N VAL A 299 23.28 24.80 -11.38
CA VAL A 299 21.86 25.15 -11.54
C VAL A 299 21.69 26.26 -12.57
N ASP A 300 22.52 27.31 -12.53
CA ASP A 300 22.46 28.43 -13.48
C ASP A 300 22.78 27.97 -14.91
N ALA A 301 23.79 27.13 -15.11
CA ALA A 301 24.11 26.58 -16.42
C ALA A 301 22.97 25.75 -17.00
N PHE A 302 22.29 24.94 -16.17
CA PHE A 302 21.09 24.20 -16.58
C PHE A 302 19.95 25.15 -16.99
N LEU A 303 19.72 26.23 -16.24
CA LEU A 303 18.67 27.21 -16.53
C LEU A 303 18.96 28.00 -17.82
N GLU A 304 20.22 28.27 -18.11
CA GLU A 304 20.67 28.95 -19.34
C GLU A 304 20.66 28.03 -20.58
N GLY A 305 20.41 26.73 -20.39
CA GLY A 305 20.46 25.74 -21.47
C GLY A 305 21.88 25.42 -21.94
N VAL A 306 22.88 25.74 -21.12
CA VAL A 306 24.28 25.41 -21.38
C VAL A 306 24.55 24.01 -20.82
N THR A 307 24.72 23.04 -21.71
CA THR A 307 25.28 21.73 -21.31
C THR A 307 26.71 21.95 -20.83
N LEU A 308 26.91 21.92 -19.51
CA LEU A 308 28.24 21.84 -18.93
C LEU A 308 28.92 20.56 -19.42
N PRO A 309 30.23 20.58 -19.74
CA PRO A 309 30.97 19.36 -19.99
C PRO A 309 30.85 18.47 -18.74
N GLU A 310 30.36 17.23 -18.92
CA GLU A 310 30.24 16.24 -17.85
C GLU A 310 31.49 16.28 -16.96
N ALA A 311 31.31 16.70 -15.71
CA ALA A 311 32.36 16.63 -14.71
C ALA A 311 32.69 15.15 -14.51
N GLN A 312 33.74 14.70 -15.20
CA GLN A 312 34.31 13.38 -15.03
C GLN A 312 34.75 13.22 -13.58
N GLY A 313 34.00 12.41 -12.82
CA GLY A 313 34.55 11.72 -11.66
C GLY A 313 34.14 12.25 -10.30
N ILE A 314 32.88 12.05 -9.91
CA ILE A 314 32.58 11.54 -8.57
C ILE A 314 31.59 10.37 -8.76
N SER A 315 32.16 9.19 -9.03
CA SER A 315 31.44 7.93 -8.86
C SER A 315 31.14 7.81 -7.37
N ASN A 316 29.93 8.20 -6.97
CA ASN A 316 29.39 7.93 -5.66
C ASN A 316 28.94 6.46 -5.63
N ASP A 317 29.90 5.54 -5.79
CA ASP A 317 29.77 4.15 -5.37
C ASP A 317 29.80 4.12 -3.84
N GLY A 318 28.78 4.72 -3.23
CA GLY A 318 28.35 4.44 -1.87
C GLY A 318 27.72 3.05 -1.80
N LEU A 319 28.47 2.04 -2.22
CA LEU A 319 28.26 0.64 -1.89
C LEU A 319 28.44 0.53 -0.37
N ILE A 320 27.34 0.67 0.35
CA ILE A 320 27.17 0.01 1.65
C ILE A 320 27.15 -1.49 1.33
N SER A 321 28.36 -2.04 1.15
CA SER A 321 28.59 -3.47 1.28
C SER A 321 28.29 -3.78 2.74
N SER A 322 27.17 -4.47 2.95
CA SER A 322 26.84 -5.15 4.19
C SER A 322 27.96 -6.15 4.48
N GLY A 323 28.94 -5.71 5.25
CA GLY A 323 29.95 -6.57 5.87
C GLY A 323 29.26 -7.46 6.89
N ASP A 324 28.81 -8.62 6.42
CA ASP A 324 28.46 -9.78 7.22
C ASP A 324 29.75 -10.32 7.87
N LYS A 325 30.17 -9.69 8.96
CA LYS A 325 31.12 -10.28 9.92
C LYS A 325 30.30 -10.83 11.07
N GLY A 326 29.98 -12.12 10.98
CA GLY A 326 29.53 -12.90 12.12
C GLY A 326 30.50 -12.75 13.31
N PRO A 327 29.99 -12.77 14.55
CA PRO A 327 30.86 -12.66 15.72
C PRO A 327 31.78 -13.89 15.80
N PRO A 328 33.04 -13.71 16.22
CA PRO A 328 33.93 -14.83 16.49
C PRO A 328 33.37 -15.64 17.66
N ALA A 329 33.38 -16.97 17.48
CA ALA A 329 33.13 -17.91 18.55
C ALA A 329 34.25 -17.80 19.59
N GLU A 330 33.96 -17.16 20.72
CA GLU A 330 34.77 -17.30 21.93
C GLU A 330 34.26 -18.46 22.76
N GLU A 331 35.17 -19.40 22.97
CA GLU A 331 35.18 -20.45 23.97
C GLU A 331 34.72 -19.94 25.33
N ARG A 332 33.75 -20.64 25.94
CA ARG A 332 33.75 -20.84 27.39
C ARG A 332 33.41 -22.29 27.71
N THR A 333 34.41 -22.89 28.33
CA THR A 333 34.36 -24.00 29.29
C THR A 333 33.24 -23.89 30.32
#